data_AF-A0AAV0WAH6-F1
#
_entry.id   AF-A0AAV0WAH6-F1
#
_cell.length_a   1.000
_cell.length_b   1.000
_cell.length_c   1.000
_cell.angle_alpha   90.00
_cell.angle_beta   90.00
_cell.angle_gamma   90.00
#
_symmetry.space_group_name_H-M   'P 1'
#
loop_
_entity.id
_entity.type
_entity.pdbx_description
1 polymer ?
#
loop_
_entity_poly.entity_id
_entity_poly.type
_entity_poly.pdbx_seq_one_letter_code
_entity_poly.pdbx_strand_id
1 'polypeptide(L)'
;MVFGIHKSENQAAKFEDHVIVFMLRGIIKKWKQPYAYYFCTNTTKTSDLVNYLETVIKSVNKTGFEIVATICDQGGTNRAAINHLISETNKKYTLINREKKCGF
;
A
#
# COMPACT_ATOMS: atom_id res chain seq x y z
N MET A 1 1.98 10.41 16.48
CA MET A 1 1.50 9.16 17.08
C MET A 1 1.25 8.18 15.94
N VAL A 2 1.97 7.05 15.90
CA VAL A 2 1.81 6.01 14.88
C VAL A 2 0.82 4.99 15.44
N PHE A 3 -0.35 4.84 14.83
CA PHE A 3 -1.33 3.81 15.20
C PHE A 3 -1.08 2.58 14.34
N GLY A 4 -0.41 1.55 14.90
CA GLY A 4 -0.15 0.29 14.21
C GLY A 4 -1.25 -0.72 14.45
N ILE A 5 -1.77 -1.34 13.39
CA ILE A 5 -2.60 -2.55 13.48
C ILE A 5 -1.65 -3.75 13.38
N HIS A 6 -1.39 -4.41 14.51
CA HIS A 6 -0.68 -5.67 14.55
C HIS A 6 -1.69 -6.81 14.74
N LYS A 7 -1.82 -7.70 13.75
CA LYS A 7 -2.54 -8.96 13.92
C LYS A 7 -1.54 -10.00 14.43
N SER A 8 -1.44 -10.15 15.75
CA SER A 8 -0.73 -11.26 16.38
C SER A 8 -1.74 -12.38 16.66
N GLU A 9 -1.80 -13.39 15.80
CA GLU A 9 -2.49 -14.63 16.12
C GLU A 9 -1.42 -15.67 16.52
N ASN A 10 -1.25 -15.87 17.83
CA ASN A 10 -0.59 -17.00 18.50
C ASN A 10 0.50 -17.75 17.70
N GLN A 11 1.63 -17.10 17.39
CA GLN A 11 2.85 -17.78 16.96
C GLN A 11 4.03 -17.31 17.82
N ALA A 12 4.91 -18.25 18.18
CA ALA A 12 6.16 -17.96 18.87
C ALA A 12 6.88 -16.78 18.22
N ALA A 13 7.40 -15.85 19.04
CA ALA A 13 8.02 -14.61 18.58
C ALA A 13 9.11 -14.91 17.52
N LYS A 14 8.74 -14.74 16.25
CA LYS A 14 9.64 -14.92 15.12
C LYS A 14 10.35 -13.60 14.88
N PHE A 15 11.68 -13.63 14.79
CA PHE A 15 12.45 -12.44 14.49
C PHE A 15 12.27 -12.08 13.02
N GLU A 16 11.74 -10.87 12.80
CA GLU A 16 11.55 -10.27 11.49
C GLU A 16 12.74 -9.33 11.23
N ASP A 17 13.36 -9.42 10.06
CA ASP A 17 14.60 -8.69 9.73
C ASP A 17 14.34 -7.37 8.99
N HIS A 18 13.13 -7.17 8.45
CA HIS A 18 12.75 -5.98 7.71
C HIS A 18 11.39 -5.42 8.16
N VAL A 19 11.20 -4.12 7.94
CA VAL A 19 9.93 -3.41 8.18
C VAL A 19 9.56 -2.61 6.95
N ILE A 20 8.35 -2.84 6.44
CA ILE A 20 7.72 -1.95 5.46
C ILE A 20 7.01 -0.84 6.20
N VAL A 21 7.26 0.42 5.80
CA VAL A 21 6.61 1.59 6.39
C VAL A 21 5.90 2.38 5.31
N PHE A 22 4.62 2.68 5.54
CA PHE A 22 3.82 3.59 4.73
C PHE A 22 3.74 4.94 5.42
N MET A 23 4.09 6.01 4.72
CA MET A 23 4.02 7.38 5.22
C MET A 23 3.06 8.21 4.38
N LEU A 24 2.22 9.00 5.05
CA LEU A 24 1.49 10.08 4.41
C LEU A 24 2.38 11.31 4.31
N ARG A 25 2.31 12.01 3.17
CA ARG A 25 3.02 13.26 2.94
C ARG A 25 2.08 14.28 2.33
N GLY A 26 2.01 15.45 2.95
CA GLY A 26 1.29 16.58 2.40
C GLY A 26 1.96 17.09 1.13
N ILE A 27 1.17 17.31 0.08
CA ILE A 27 1.64 17.87 -1.20
C ILE A 27 1.66 19.39 -1.13
N ILE A 28 0.56 20.00 -0.68
CA ILE A 28 0.43 21.46 -0.56
C ILE A 28 1.17 21.99 0.68
N LYS A 29 1.02 21.29 1.81
CA LYS A 29 1.62 21.68 3.10
C LYS A 29 2.72 20.70 3.45
N LYS A 30 3.82 21.23 4.01
CA LYS A 30 5.00 20.43 4.38
C LYS A 30 4.77 19.68 5.68
N TRP A 31 4.17 18.49 5.59
CA TRP A 31 4.05 17.55 6.70
C TRP A 31 4.27 16.12 6.22
N LYS A 32 4.69 15.26 7.14
CA LYS A 32 4.83 13.82 6.92
C LYS A 32 4.50 13.07 8.20
N GLN A 33 3.82 11.95 8.09
CA GLN A 33 3.46 11.10 9.22
C GLN A 33 3.52 9.62 8.82
N PRO A 34 4.23 8.76 9.58
CA PRO A 34 4.09 7.33 9.42
C PRO A 34 2.66 6.89 9.73
N TYR A 35 2.07 6.13 8.81
CA TYR A 35 0.67 5.73 8.84
C TYR A 35 0.50 4.27 9.22
N ALA A 36 1.28 3.38 8.61
CA ALA A 36 1.23 1.96 8.86
C ALA A 36 2.62 1.33 8.75
N TYR A 37 2.83 0.21 9.44
CA TYR A 37 4.02 -0.60 9.33
C TYR A 37 3.67 -2.09 9.32
N TYR A 38 4.49 -2.87 8.62
CA TYR A 38 4.36 -4.32 8.54
C TYR A 38 5.74 -4.94 8.70
N PHE A 39 5.85 -5.91 9.61
CA PHE A 39 7.07 -6.69 9.76
C PHE A 39 7.10 -7.81 8.72
N CYS A 40 8.28 -8.09 8.17
CA CYS A 40 8.46 -9.11 7.15
C CYS A 40 9.82 -9.79 7.27
N THR A 41 9.82 -11.11 7.06
CA THR A 41 11.02 -11.94 7.05
C THR A 41 11.47 -12.08 5.61
N ASN A 42 12.71 -11.68 5.29
CA ASN A 42 13.22 -11.60 3.92
C ASN A 42 12.38 -10.68 3.00
N THR A 43 12.48 -10.89 1.69
CA THR A 43 11.73 -10.13 0.69
C THR A 43 10.23 -10.34 0.84
N THR A 44 9.48 -9.24 0.99
CA THR A 44 8.02 -9.28 1.01
C THR A 44 7.47 -9.82 -0.31
N LYS A 45 6.48 -10.73 -0.23
CA LYS A 45 5.79 -11.24 -1.41
C LYS A 45 4.96 -10.15 -2.06
N THR A 46 4.92 -10.13 -3.39
CA THR A 46 4.12 -9.17 -4.15
C THR A 46 2.64 -9.16 -3.75
N SER A 47 2.05 -10.33 -3.49
CA SER A 47 0.66 -10.46 -3.04
C SER A 47 0.40 -9.74 -1.72
N ASP A 48 1.33 -9.85 -0.78
CA ASP A 48 1.20 -9.24 0.54
C ASP A 48 1.31 -7.73 0.43
N LEU A 49 2.25 -7.24 -0.38
CA LEU A 49 2.40 -5.81 -0.65
C LEU A 49 1.15 -5.21 -1.31
N VAL A 50 0.54 -5.91 -2.27
CA VAL A 50 -0.73 -5.49 -2.89
C VAL A 50 -1.83 -5.36 -1.83
N ASN A 51 -1.96 -6.36 -0.94
CA ASN A 51 -2.94 -6.34 0.14
C ASN A 51 -2.69 -5.20 1.14
N TYR A 52 -1.43 -4.94 1.48
CA TYR A 52 -1.06 -3.82 2.36
C TYR A 52 -1.41 -2.48 1.72
N LEU A 53 -1.07 -2.27 0.45
CA LEU A 53 -1.41 -1.06 -0.30
C LEU A 53 -2.92 -0.82 -0.31
N GLU A 54 -3.72 -1.82 -0.67
CA GLU A 54 -5.17 -1.69 -0.68
C GLU A 54 -5.74 -1.35 0.71
N THR A 55 -5.23 -2.01 1.75
CA THR A 55 -5.67 -1.80 3.13
C THR A 55 -5.34 -0.39 3.60
N VAL A 56 -4.12 0.06 3.36
CA VAL A 56 -3.65 1.39 3.73
C VAL A 56 -4.45 2.46 2.98
N ILE A 57 -4.58 2.35 1.66
CA ILE A 57 -5.32 3.33 0.85
C ILE A 57 -6.79 3.42 1.29
N LYS A 58 -7.47 2.28 1.46
CA LYS A 58 -8.87 2.26 1.95
C LYS A 58 -8.99 2.86 3.35
N SER A 59 -7.99 2.65 4.21
CA SER A 59 -7.96 3.20 5.57
C SER A 59 -7.76 4.72 5.55
N VAL A 60 -6.81 5.23 4.76
CA VAL A 60 -6.52 6.67 4.62
C VAL A 60 -7.73 7.40 4.06
N ASN A 61 -8.36 6.87 3.01
CA ASN A 61 -9.53 7.53 2.40
C ASN A 61 -10.70 7.69 3.38
N LYS A 62 -10.83 6.82 4.40
CA LYS A 62 -11.85 6.96 5.46
C LYS A 62 -11.57 8.11 6.42
N THR A 63 -10.33 8.61 6.48
CA THR A 63 -9.95 9.74 7.36
C THR A 63 -10.28 11.11 6.75
N GLY A 64 -10.70 11.15 5.47
CA GLY A 64 -10.93 12.39 4.74
C GLY A 64 -9.71 12.92 3.98
N PHE A 65 -8.54 12.27 4.09
CA PHE A 65 -7.42 12.55 3.20
C PHE A 65 -7.67 11.97 1.80
N GLU A 66 -7.41 12.77 0.77
CA GLU A 66 -7.41 12.34 -0.62
C GLU A 66 -5.99 11.92 -1.03
N ILE A 67 -5.83 10.65 -1.39
CA ILE A 67 -4.58 10.14 -1.97
C ILE A 67 -4.61 10.43 -3.47
N VAL A 68 -3.66 11.24 -3.94
CA VAL A 68 -3.50 11.57 -5.37
C VAL A 68 -2.34 10.84 -6.04
N ALA A 69 -1.42 10.27 -5.26
CA ALA A 69 -0.27 9.53 -5.77
C ALA A 69 0.35 8.64 -4.68
N THR A 70 0.91 7.51 -5.11
CA THR A 70 1.78 6.65 -4.31
C THR A 70 3.21 6.68 -4.85
N ILE A 71 4.22 6.66 -3.98
CA ILE A 71 5.63 6.71 -4.36
C ILE A 71 6.35 5.52 -3.73
N CYS A 72 7.17 4.81 -4.51
CA CYS A 72 8.03 3.71 -4.06
C CYS A 72 9.36 3.73 -4.84
N ASP A 73 10.32 2.90 -4.42
CA ASP A 73 11.53 2.66 -5.21
C ASP A 73 11.26 1.77 -6.44
N GLN A 74 12.31 1.48 -7.22
CA GLN A 74 12.25 0.63 -8.42
C GLN A 74 12.45 -0.87 -8.13
N GLY A 75 12.34 -1.30 -6.88
CA GLY A 75 12.49 -2.70 -6.46
C GLY A 75 11.52 -3.63 -7.18
N GLY A 76 11.95 -4.87 -7.41
CA GLY A 76 11.19 -5.87 -8.17
C GLY A 76 9.78 -6.10 -7.62
N THR A 77 9.64 -6.23 -6.30
CA THR A 77 8.35 -6.41 -5.62
C THR A 77 7.41 -5.22 -5.82
N ASN A 78 7.93 -3.99 -5.71
CA ASN A 78 7.15 -2.76 -5.91
C ASN A 78 6.63 -2.66 -7.35
N ARG A 79 7.50 -2.90 -8.34
CA ARG A 79 7.11 -2.92 -9.75
C ARG A 79 6.06 -3.99 -10.03
N ALA A 80 6.24 -5.20 -9.49
CA ALA A 80 5.29 -6.29 -9.66
C ALA A 80 3.92 -5.96 -9.04
N ALA A 81 3.89 -5.34 -7.86
CA ALA A 81 2.65 -4.95 -7.18
C ALA A 81 1.88 -3.88 -7.95
N ILE A 82 2.57 -2.85 -8.45
CA ILE A 82 1.96 -1.80 -9.29
C ILE A 82 1.40 -2.40 -10.57
N ASN A 83 2.17 -3.24 -11.28
CA ASN A 83 1.70 -3.89 -12.50
C ASN A 83 0.48 -4.78 -12.26
N HIS A 84 0.42 -5.48 -11.12
CA HIS A 84 -0.74 -6.25 -10.72
C HIS A 84 -1.97 -5.35 -10.54
N LEU A 85 -1.86 -4.26 -9.79
CA LEU A 85 -2.96 -3.31 -9.55
C LEU A 85 -3.45 -2.65 -10.86
N ILE A 86 -2.53 -2.30 -11.77
CA ILE A 86 -2.86 -1.77 -13.10
C ILE A 86 -3.62 -2.83 -13.90
N SER A 87 -3.13 -4.08 -13.91
CA SER A 87 -3.78 -5.19 -14.63
C SER A 87 -5.21 -5.43 -14.13
N GLU A 88 -5.41 -5.49 -12.82
CA GLU A 88 -6.73 -5.65 -12.19
C GLU A 88 -7.68 -4.50 -12.51
N THR A 89 -7.18 -3.27 -12.46
CA THR A 89 -7.93 -2.09 -12.88
C THR A 89 -8.34 -2.19 -14.34
N ASN A 90 -7.41 -2.56 -15.23
CA ASN A 90 -7.69 -2.72 -16.65
C ASN A 90 -8.80 -3.74 -16.91
N LYS A 91 -8.70 -4.93 -16.30
CA LYS A 91 -9.73 -5.98 -16.40
C LYS A 91 -11.10 -5.46 -15.95
N LYS A 92 -11.17 -4.77 -14.81
CA LYS A 92 -12.41 -4.22 -14.27
C LYS A 92 -13.08 -3.26 -15.24
N TYR A 93 -12.31 -2.34 -15.84
CA TYR A 93 -12.84 -1.37 -16.80
C TYR A 93 -13.29 -2.01 -18.12
N THR A 94 -12.55 -3.01 -18.61
CA THR A 94 -12.95 -3.81 -19.78
C THR A 94 -14.27 -4.53 -19.53
N LEU A 95 -14.47 -5.14 -18.36
CA LEU A 95 -15.69 -5.86 -18.01
C LEU A 95 -16.93 -4.96 -17.94
N ILE A 96 -16.78 -3.73 -17.45
CA ILE A 96 -17.90 -2.77 -17.33
C ILE A 96 -18.09 -1.91 -18.59
N ASN A 97 -17.30 -2.16 -19.66
CA ASN A 97 -17.29 -1.41 -20.91
C ASN A 97 -17.26 0.12 -20.72
N ARG A 98 -16.39 0.60 -19.82
CA ARG A 98 -16.17 2.02 -19.57
C ARG A 98 -14.76 2.41 -19.89
N GLU A 99 -14.60 3.63 -20.40
CA GLU A 99 -13.28 4.24 -20.52
C GLU A 99 -12.70 4.56 -19.16
N LYS A 100 -11.38 4.37 -19.03
CA LYS A 100 -10.66 4.80 -17.84
C LYS A 100 -10.62 6.32 -17.84
N LYS A 101 -11.06 6.93 -16.76
CA LYS A 101 -10.74 8.33 -16.53
C LYS A 101 -9.25 8.41 -16.26
N CYS A 102 -8.55 9.26 -17.00
CA CYS A 102 -7.14 9.52 -16.77
C CYS A 102 -7.00 10.25 -15.42
N GLY A 103 -6.66 9.50 -14.38
CA GLY A 103 -6.42 9.96 -13.03
C GLY A 103 -5.62 8.88 -12.33
N PHE A 104 -4.52 9.27 -11.69
CA PHE A 104 -3.67 8.38 -10.91
C PHE A 104 -4.45 7.74 -9.76
#